data_AF-M0CKW8-F1
#
_entry.id   AF-M0CKW8-F1
#
_cell.length_a   1.000
_cell.length_b   1.000
_cell.length_c   1.000
_cell.angle_alpha   90.00
_cell.angle_beta   90.00
_cell.angle_gamma   90.00
#
_symmetry.space_group_name_H-M   'P 1'
#
loop_
_entity.id
_entity.type
_entity.pdbx_description
1 polymer ?
#
loop_
_entity_poly.entity_id
_entity_poly.type
_entity_poly.pdbx_seq_one_letter_code
_entity_poly.pdbx_strand_id
1 'polypeptide(L)'
;MTRLVELEETGPRKLEPSDIDDEKGDVAVCRCGLSESFPFCDGSHRRTRDEEPETTYVYEDGERRVVERVVTEDGAVGGDGTGDADTDGDDDASAE
;
A
#
# COMPACT_ATOMS: atom_id res chain seq x y z
N MET A 1 4.91 1.87 -7.46
CA MET A 1 5.12 0.43 -7.70
C MET A 1 4.01 -0.33 -7.01
N THR A 2 3.34 -1.20 -7.74
CA THR A 2 2.15 -1.92 -7.28
C THR A 2 2.57 -3.28 -6.75
N ARG A 3 2.06 -3.64 -5.57
CA ARG A 3 2.38 -4.91 -4.91
C ARG A 3 1.10 -5.50 -4.35
N LEU A 4 0.97 -6.82 -4.48
CA LEU A 4 0.03 -7.60 -3.69
C LEU A 4 0.77 -8.11 -2.45
N VAL A 5 0.30 -7.70 -1.29
CA VAL A 5 0.84 -8.10 0.01
C VAL A 5 -0.31 -8.60 0.84
N GLU A 6 -0.17 -9.82 1.36
CA GLU A 6 -1.15 -10.42 2.25
C GLU A 6 -0.90 -9.97 3.68
N LEU A 7 -1.93 -9.40 4.31
CA LEU A 7 -1.97 -9.08 5.72
C LEU A 7 -3.24 -9.70 6.30
N GLU A 8 -3.08 -10.53 7.32
CA GLU A 8 -4.20 -11.22 7.97
C GLU A 8 -4.93 -10.31 8.97
N GLU A 9 -4.25 -9.28 9.47
CA GLU A 9 -4.83 -8.31 10.41
C GLU A 9 -5.77 -7.34 9.69
N THR A 10 -7.03 -7.25 10.14
CA THR A 10 -8.07 -6.40 9.54
C THR A 10 -8.24 -5.04 10.23
N GLY A 11 -7.47 -4.79 11.29
CA GLY A 11 -7.56 -3.59 12.12
C GLY A 11 -6.25 -2.81 12.22
N PRO A 12 -6.29 -1.52 12.61
CA PRO A 12 -5.08 -0.75 12.82
C PRO A 12 -4.36 -1.24 14.08
N ARG A 13 -3.05 -1.49 13.99
CA ARG A 13 -2.23 -1.64 15.20
C ARG A 13 -2.03 -0.27 15.86
N LYS A 14 -2.40 -0.19 17.13
CA LYS A 14 -2.14 0.98 17.97
C LYS A 14 -0.70 0.90 18.48
N LEU A 15 0.02 2.01 18.39
CA LEU A 15 1.36 2.13 18.96
C LEU A 15 1.27 2.86 20.29
N GLU A 16 1.89 2.30 21.31
CA GLU A 16 2.01 2.86 22.65
C GLU A 16 3.46 3.31 22.88
N PRO A 17 3.71 4.20 23.86
CA PRO A 17 5.07 4.63 24.20
C PRO A 17 6.00 3.46 24.53
N SER A 18 5.46 2.37 25.10
CA SER A 18 6.22 1.15 25.40
C SER A 18 6.67 0.35 24.17
N ASP A 19 6.08 0.58 22.99
CA ASP A 19 6.57 -0.02 21.74
C ASP A 19 7.82 0.69 21.21
N ILE A 20 8.14 1.88 21.76
CA ILE A 20 9.27 2.71 21.37
C ILE A 20 10.36 2.55 22.43
N ASP A 21 11.53 2.10 22.01
CA ASP A 21 12.70 1.95 22.88
C ASP A 21 13.52 3.25 22.84
N ASP A 22 13.40 4.07 23.89
CA ASP A 22 14.07 5.36 24.01
C ASP A 22 15.62 5.24 23.97
N GLU A 23 16.18 4.07 24.26
CA GLU A 23 17.64 3.83 24.23
C GLU A 23 18.13 3.47 22.82
N LYS A 24 17.25 2.96 21.95
CA LYS A 24 17.59 2.54 20.58
C LYS A 24 17.49 3.65 19.53
N GLY A 25 16.96 4.82 19.90
CA GLY A 25 16.87 5.99 19.02
C GLY A 25 15.63 5.96 18.12
N ASP A 26 15.84 6.16 16.81
CA ASP A 26 14.74 6.32 15.84
C ASP A 26 13.95 5.03 15.60
N VAL A 27 12.62 5.15 15.50
CA VAL A 27 11.73 4.06 15.11
C VAL A 27 11.32 4.20 13.65
N ALA A 28 11.49 3.11 12.89
CA ALA A 28 11.09 3.04 11.50
C ALA A 28 9.77 2.27 11.34
N VAL A 29 8.79 2.91 10.71
CA VAL A 29 7.49 2.29 10.38
C VAL A 29 7.58 1.65 8.99
N CYS A 30 7.06 0.42 8.88
CA CYS A 30 6.99 -0.32 7.64
C CYS A 30 6.02 0.36 6.66
N ARG A 31 6.49 0.58 5.44
CA ARG A 31 5.70 1.12 4.32
C ARG A 31 5.68 0.20 3.10
N CYS A 32 6.46 -0.89 3.14
CA CYS A 32 6.49 -1.87 2.05
C CYS A 32 5.47 -3.00 2.25
N GLY A 33 4.90 -3.17 3.46
CA GLY A 33 3.97 -4.24 3.79
C GLY A 33 4.63 -5.61 4.04
N LEU A 34 5.91 -5.80 3.73
CA LEU A 34 6.61 -7.09 3.82
C LEU A 34 7.25 -7.39 5.18
N SER A 35 7.00 -6.57 6.19
CA SER A 35 7.66 -6.73 7.48
C SER A 35 7.03 -7.87 8.26
N GLU A 36 7.85 -8.78 8.77
CA GLU A 36 7.42 -9.85 9.68
C GLU A 36 7.12 -9.28 11.07
N SER A 37 7.65 -8.09 11.39
CA SER A 37 7.37 -7.35 12.62
C SER A 37 6.41 -6.17 12.38
N PHE A 38 5.47 -6.29 11.44
CA PHE A 38 4.53 -5.22 11.09
C PHE A 38 3.86 -4.64 12.36
N PRO A 39 3.78 -3.31 12.48
CA PRO A 39 4.03 -2.23 11.53
C PRO A 39 5.44 -1.67 11.63
N PHE A 40 6.34 -2.27 12.41
CA PHE A 40 7.73 -1.80 12.48
C PHE A 40 8.54 -2.34 11.33
N CYS A 41 9.55 -1.59 10.91
CA CYS A 41 10.46 -1.99 9.85
C CYS A 41 11.51 -2.96 10.40
N ASP A 42 11.55 -4.17 9.84
CA ASP A 42 12.55 -5.22 10.10
C ASP A 42 13.69 -5.24 9.06
N GLY A 43 13.58 -4.43 8.01
CA GLY A 43 14.51 -4.42 6.87
C GLY A 43 14.05 -5.22 5.65
N SER A 44 12.90 -5.89 5.69
CA SER A 44 12.33 -6.65 4.57
C SER A 44 12.07 -5.80 3.33
N HIS A 45 11.92 -4.48 3.47
CA HIS A 45 11.85 -3.51 2.37
C HIS A 45 13.05 -3.56 1.42
N ARG A 46 14.18 -4.14 1.83
CA ARG A 46 15.37 -4.27 0.96
C ARG A 46 15.09 -5.15 -0.27
N ARG A 47 14.14 -6.09 -0.16
CA ARG A 47 13.67 -6.95 -1.26
C ARG A 47 12.96 -6.18 -2.38
N THR A 48 12.55 -4.94 -2.11
CA THR A 48 11.79 -4.12 -3.07
C THR A 48 12.66 -3.10 -3.83
N ARG A 49 13.98 -3.09 -3.62
CA ARG A 49 14.87 -2.04 -4.15
C ARG A 49 15.09 -2.14 -5.66
N ASP A 50 15.03 -3.34 -6.17
CA ASP A 50 15.22 -3.74 -7.56
C ASP A 50 13.90 -4.05 -8.28
N GLU A 51 12.77 -3.60 -7.73
CA GLU A 51 11.48 -3.66 -8.42
C GLU A 51 11.49 -2.76 -9.66
N GLU A 52 11.01 -3.29 -10.77
CA GLU A 52 10.88 -2.53 -12.00
C GLU A 52 9.64 -1.62 -11.93
N PRO A 53 9.72 -0.38 -12.45
CA PRO A 53 8.54 0.44 -12.61
C PRO A 53 7.52 -0.32 -13.49
N GLU A 54 6.23 -0.08 -13.25
CA GLU A 54 5.11 -0.66 -14.03
C GLU A 54 4.92 -2.18 -13.88
N THR A 55 5.79 -2.88 -13.13
CA THR A 55 5.62 -4.30 -12.83
C THR A 55 4.89 -4.49 -11.49
N THR A 56 3.93 -5.42 -11.47
CA THR A 56 3.26 -5.84 -10.24
C THR A 56 3.89 -7.12 -9.70
N TYR A 57 4.29 -7.10 -8.43
CA TYR A 57 4.87 -8.25 -7.73
C TYR A 57 3.95 -8.75 -6.62
N VAL A 58 4.00 -10.05 -6.37
CA VAL A 58 3.44 -10.71 -5.20
C VAL A 58 4.57 -11.34 -4.39
N TYR A 59 4.44 -11.25 -3.07
CA TYR A 59 5.39 -11.81 -2.11
C TYR A 59 4.65 -12.83 -1.24
N GLU A 60 4.90 -14.10 -1.49
CA GLU A 60 4.22 -15.25 -0.85
C GLU A 60 5.27 -16.26 -0.42
N ASP A 61 5.15 -16.81 0.79
CA ASP A 61 6.07 -17.82 1.33
C ASP A 61 7.57 -17.42 1.25
N GLY A 62 7.86 -16.12 1.31
CA GLY A 62 9.21 -15.58 1.20
C GLY A 62 9.77 -15.51 -0.24
N GLU A 63 8.97 -15.84 -1.25
CA GLU A 63 9.33 -15.78 -2.66
C GLU A 63 8.68 -14.58 -3.35
N ARG A 64 9.41 -13.93 -4.26
CA ARG A 64 8.90 -12.84 -5.10
C ARG A 64 8.52 -13.40 -6.47
N ARG A 65 7.28 -13.14 -6.91
CA ARG A 65 6.77 -13.56 -8.23
C ARG A 65 6.17 -12.37 -8.97
N VAL A 66 6.24 -12.38 -10.31
CA VAL A 66 5.61 -11.37 -11.17
C VAL A 66 4.15 -11.74 -11.38
N VAL A 67 3.25 -10.76 -11.28
CA VAL A 67 1.82 -10.94 -11.52
C VAL A 67 1.50 -10.53 -12.96
N GLU A 68 1.12 -11.48 -13.81
CA GLU A 68 0.72 -11.19 -15.21
C GLU A 68 -0.62 -10.45 -15.28
N ARG A 69 -1.58 -10.80 -14.41
CA ARG A 69 -2.92 -10.20 -14.39
C ARG A 69 -3.54 -10.29 -12.99
N VAL A 70 -4.07 -9.17 -12.50
CA VAL A 70 -4.95 -9.13 -11.33
C VAL A 70 -6.40 -9.27 -11.79
N VAL A 71 -7.17 -10.15 -11.13
CA VAL A 71 -8.58 -10.40 -11.44
C VAL A 71 -9.39 -10.22 -10.16
N THR A 72 -10.45 -9.41 -10.22
CA THR A 72 -11.44 -9.27 -9.13
C THR A 72 -12.47 -10.40 -9.23
N GLU A 73 -13.11 -10.78 -8.12
CA GLU A 73 -14.12 -11.87 -8.10
C GLU A 73 -15.22 -11.69 -9.17
N ASP A 74 -15.66 -10.45 -9.43
CA ASP A 74 -16.67 -10.14 -10.43
C ASP A 74 -16.12 -9.97 -11.86
N GLY A 75 -14.81 -10.12 -12.07
CA GLY A 75 -14.15 -10.02 -13.38
C GLY A 75 -14.13 -8.60 -14.00
N ALA A 76 -14.64 -7.59 -13.31
CA ALA A 76 -14.60 -6.20 -13.75
C ALA A 76 -13.16 -5.66 -13.65
N VAL A 77 -12.54 -5.40 -14.80
CA VAL A 77 -11.23 -4.74 -14.88
C VAL A 77 -11.44 -3.27 -14.54
N GLY A 78 -10.92 -2.82 -13.39
CA GLY A 78 -10.88 -1.40 -13.06
C GLY A 78 -10.05 -0.68 -14.12
N GLY A 79 -10.70 0.14 -14.94
CA GLY A 79 -9.98 1.03 -15.85
C GLY A 79 -9.14 2.00 -15.01
N ASP A 80 -7.88 2.20 -15.39
CA ASP A 80 -6.99 3.19 -14.80
C ASP A 80 -7.74 4.52 -14.65
N GLY A 81 -8.10 4.83 -13.40
CA GLY A 81 -8.95 5.95 -13.03
C GLY A 81 -8.22 7.28 -13.09
N THR A 82 -7.65 7.65 -14.24
CA THR A 82 -7.41 9.06 -14.56
C THR A 82 -8.70 9.66 -15.11
N GLY A 83 -9.73 9.68 -14.25
CA GLY A 83 -10.95 10.45 -14.46
C GLY A 83 -10.80 11.76 -13.73
N ASP A 84 -9.98 12.65 -14.29
CA ASP A 84 -9.91 14.05 -13.92
C ASP A 84 -11.24 14.69 -14.36
N ALA A 85 -12.25 14.58 -13.50
CA ALA A 85 -13.52 15.26 -13.67
C ALA A 85 -13.45 16.57 -12.89
N ASP A 86 -12.59 17.47 -13.36
CA ASP A 86 -12.80 18.91 -13.21
C ASP A 86 -14.14 19.24 -13.86
N THR A 87 -15.22 19.14 -13.09
CA THR A 87 -16.49 19.76 -13.46
C THR A 87 -16.49 21.14 -12.83
N ASP A 88 -15.82 22.08 -13.51
CA ASP A 88 -16.13 23.50 -13.42
C ASP A 88 -17.64 23.67 -13.57
N GLY A 89 -18.31 23.94 -12.46
CA GLY A 89 -19.75 24.20 -12.37
C GLY A 89 -19.99 25.51 -11.66
N ASP A 90 -19.48 26.60 -12.24
CA ASP A 90 -20.01 27.94 -12.04
C ASP A 90 -21.36 28.00 -12.78
N ASP A 91 -22.47 28.09 -12.04
CA ASP A 91 -23.70 28.70 -12.57
C ASP A 91 -24.48 29.37 -11.44
N ASP A 92 -24.33 30.68 -11.41
CA ASP A 92 -25.16 31.69 -10.77
C ASP A 92 -26.63 31.50 -11.15
N ALA A 93 -27.49 31.21 -10.16
CA ALA A 93 -28.94 31.34 -10.35
C ALA A 93 -29.64 31.73 -9.05
N SER A 94 -29.82 33.05 -8.93
CA SER A 94 -30.75 33.77 -8.06
C SER A 94 -32.06 33.02 -7.73
N ALA A 95 -32.43 32.98 -6.45
CA ALA A 95 -33.84 32.92 -6.03
C ALA A 95 -34.03 33.46 -4.60
N GLU A 96 -34.43 34.73 -4.56
CA GLU A 96 -35.26 35.47 -3.59
C GLU A 96 -34.86 35.57 -2.10
#